data_AF-A0A956CVY5-F1
#
_entry.id   AF-A0A956CVY5-F1
#
_cell.length_a   1.000
_cell.length_b   1.000
_cell.length_c   1.000
_cell.angle_alpha   90.00
_cell.angle_beta   90.00
_cell.angle_gamma   90.00
#
_symmetry.space_group_name_H-M   'P 1'
#
loop_
_entity.id
_entity.type
_entity.pdbx_description
1 polymer ?
#
loop_
_entity_poly.entity_id
_entity_poly.type
_entity_poly.pdbx_seq_one_letter_code
_entity_poly.pdbx_strand_id
1 'polypeptide(L)'
;MTAFPAHADRLGLPVLVLATAGGVLVVPDLDAHLLTQPPFWAVVSACLLLSALVSVRLRLGRGTSLERVGLATFLFLMPTVYIAAWLREGGELEWLWIELAGQAVFGAAAIYGAVRSPRVLALGIAAHGVLWDTWHHGNTSFMPDWYATACLVVDLGWGFYAFTQVAEWNARSSDSV
;
A
#
# COMPACT_ATOMS: atom_id res chain seq x y z
N MET A 1 15.50 3.80 -22.72
CA MET A 1 15.17 3.06 -21.48
C MET A 1 16.44 2.97 -20.65
N THR A 2 16.60 3.78 -19.62
CA THR A 2 17.79 3.75 -18.76
C THR A 2 17.70 2.55 -17.83
N ALA A 3 18.66 1.63 -17.92
CA ALA A 3 18.78 0.53 -16.97
C ALA A 3 19.00 1.11 -15.56
N PHE A 4 18.16 0.72 -14.61
CA PHE A 4 18.36 1.10 -13.22
C PHE A 4 19.63 0.42 -12.68
N PRO A 5 20.45 1.11 -11.87
CA PRO A 5 21.65 0.51 -11.31
C PRO A 5 21.27 -0.64 -10.37
N ALA A 6 21.98 -1.77 -10.48
CA ALA A 6 21.80 -3.00 -9.69
C ALA A 6 21.88 -2.81 -8.15
N HIS A 7 22.18 -1.60 -7.68
CA HIS A 7 22.27 -1.24 -6.27
C HIS A 7 20.94 -0.75 -5.67
N ALA A 8 20.02 -0.19 -6.48
CA ALA A 8 18.72 0.29 -5.99
C ALA A 8 17.92 -0.85 -5.30
N ASP A 9 18.12 -2.04 -5.81
CA ASP A 9 17.57 -3.30 -5.34
C ASP A 9 17.92 -3.69 -3.90
N ARG A 10 19.11 -3.30 -3.43
CA ARG A 10 19.56 -3.60 -2.06
C ARG A 10 18.82 -2.75 -1.03
N LEU A 11 18.23 -1.64 -1.46
CA LEU A 11 17.54 -0.70 -0.60
C LEU A 11 16.03 -0.97 -0.52
N GLY A 12 15.43 -1.59 -1.54
CA GLY A 12 13.98 -1.81 -1.58
C GLY A 12 13.43 -2.52 -0.35
N LEU A 13 13.99 -3.67 0.01
CA LEU A 13 13.49 -4.46 1.15
C LEU A 13 13.74 -3.77 2.51
N PRO A 14 14.93 -3.22 2.81
CA PRO A 14 15.12 -2.41 4.01
C PRO A 14 14.15 -1.23 4.11
N VAL A 15 13.93 -0.49 3.02
CA VAL A 15 12.99 0.65 2.99
C VAL A 15 11.56 0.18 3.27
N LEU A 16 11.13 -0.94 2.67
CA LEU A 16 9.83 -1.55 2.93
C LEU A 16 9.62 -1.85 4.43
N VAL A 17 10.61 -2.51 5.05
CA VAL A 17 10.57 -2.89 6.47
C VAL A 17 10.56 -1.65 7.37
N LEU A 18 11.47 -0.70 7.12
CA LEU A 18 11.58 0.52 7.93
C LEU A 18 10.35 1.40 7.81
N ALA A 19 9.76 1.54 6.62
CA ALA A 19 8.52 2.29 6.43
C ALA A 19 7.34 1.62 7.15
N THR A 20 7.25 0.29 7.09
CA THR A 20 6.19 -0.45 7.82
C THR A 20 6.35 -0.29 9.33
N ALA A 21 7.58 -0.42 9.85
CA ALA A 21 7.87 -0.15 11.25
C ALA A 21 7.56 1.31 11.62
N GLY A 22 7.90 2.27 10.76
CA GLY A 22 7.55 3.67 10.93
C GLY A 22 6.05 3.89 11.03
N GLY A 23 5.25 3.27 10.16
CA GLY A 23 3.79 3.30 10.23
C GLY A 23 3.24 2.72 11.54
N VAL A 24 3.81 1.61 12.02
CA VAL A 24 3.42 1.01 13.32
C VAL A 24 3.73 1.95 14.49
N LEU A 25 4.85 2.68 14.44
CA LEU A 25 5.25 3.60 15.52
C LEU A 25 4.36 4.85 15.62
N VAL A 26 3.56 5.14 14.59
CA VAL A 26 2.58 6.25 14.59
C VAL A 26 1.24 5.82 15.20
N VAL A 27 1.01 4.51 15.38
CA VAL A 27 -0.21 4.00 16.02
C VAL A 27 -0.23 4.46 17.49
N PRO A 28 -1.35 5.03 17.98
CA PRO A 28 -1.47 5.45 19.37
C PRO A 28 -1.42 4.26 20.34
N ASP A 29 -1.34 4.57 21.63
CA ASP A 29 -1.35 3.55 22.68
C ASP A 29 -2.55 2.61 22.56
N LEU A 30 -2.31 1.32 22.80
CA LEU A 30 -3.32 0.29 22.65
C LEU A 30 -4.41 0.45 23.71
N ASP A 31 -5.65 0.66 23.27
CA ASP A 31 -6.85 0.59 24.09
C ASP A 31 -7.93 -0.30 23.46
N ALA A 32 -9.01 -0.57 24.21
CA ALA A 32 -10.10 -1.41 23.73
C ALA A 32 -10.86 -0.80 22.53
N HIS A 33 -10.84 0.53 22.40
CA HIS A 33 -11.52 1.23 21.31
C HIS A 33 -10.77 1.03 20.00
N LEU A 34 -9.44 1.22 20.01
CA LEU A 34 -8.54 1.05 18.86
C LEU A 34 -8.65 -0.35 18.25
N LEU A 35 -8.77 -1.40 19.07
CA LEU A 35 -8.90 -2.79 18.61
C LEU A 35 -10.14 -3.03 17.74
N THR A 36 -11.12 -2.15 17.80
CA THR A 36 -12.34 -2.27 17.01
C THR A 36 -12.28 -1.43 15.74
N GLN A 37 -11.35 -0.47 15.64
CA GLN A 37 -11.24 0.46 14.52
C GLN A 37 -10.66 -0.21 13.26
N PRO A 38 -11.26 -0.04 12.07
CA PRO A 38 -10.71 -0.54 10.81
C PRO A 38 -9.26 -0.09 10.53
N PRO A 39 -8.86 1.17 10.80
CA PRO A 39 -7.47 1.61 10.75
C PRO A 39 -6.45 0.71 11.45
N PHE A 40 -6.77 0.22 12.65
CA PHE A 40 -5.87 -0.66 13.40
C PHE A 40 -5.66 -2.00 12.68
N TRP A 41 -6.74 -2.60 12.18
CA TRP A 41 -6.67 -3.87 11.44
C TRP A 41 -5.96 -3.73 10.10
N ALA A 42 -5.98 -2.56 9.48
CA ALA A 42 -5.19 -2.26 8.29
C ALA A 42 -3.68 -2.29 8.60
N VAL A 43 -3.23 -1.71 9.71
CA VAL A 43 -1.82 -1.79 10.15
C VAL A 43 -1.41 -3.24 10.43
N VAL A 44 -2.24 -4.00 11.15
CA VAL A 44 -1.98 -5.43 11.38
C VAL A 44 -1.87 -6.19 10.05
N SER A 45 -2.77 -5.93 9.12
CA SER A 45 -2.77 -6.56 7.79
C SER A 45 -1.53 -6.19 6.98
N ALA A 46 -1.05 -4.94 7.06
CA ALA A 46 0.19 -4.51 6.42
C ALA A 46 1.41 -5.27 7.00
N CYS A 47 1.48 -5.46 8.31
CA CYS A 47 2.54 -6.27 8.95
C CYS A 47 2.51 -7.75 8.51
N LEU A 48 1.31 -8.32 8.39
CA LEU A 48 1.14 -9.69 7.90
C LEU A 48 1.57 -9.82 6.44
N LEU A 49 1.15 -8.88 5.59
CA LEU A 49 1.52 -8.86 4.18
C LEU A 49 3.03 -8.59 3.99
N LEU A 50 3.64 -7.72 4.78
CA LEU A 50 5.11 -7.57 4.84
C LEU A 50 5.78 -8.90 5.13
N SER A 51 5.32 -9.61 6.15
CA SER A 51 5.87 -10.91 6.55
C SER A 51 5.74 -11.95 5.43
N ALA A 52 4.61 -11.93 4.71
CA ALA A 52 4.40 -12.77 3.53
C ALA A 52 5.35 -12.40 2.37
N LEU A 53 5.51 -11.11 2.08
CA LEU A 53 6.43 -10.63 1.03
C LEU A 53 7.89 -10.98 1.34
N VAL A 54 8.33 -10.78 2.59
CA VAL A 54 9.66 -11.19 3.06
C VAL A 54 9.84 -12.71 2.90
N SER A 55 8.84 -13.49 3.29
CA SER A 55 8.88 -14.95 3.17
C SER A 55 8.98 -15.40 1.71
N VAL A 56 8.20 -14.80 0.82
CA VAL A 56 8.28 -15.03 -0.63
C VAL A 56 9.67 -14.67 -1.15
N ARG A 57 10.20 -13.51 -0.76
CA ARG A 57 11.53 -13.04 -1.17
C ARG A 57 12.64 -14.00 -0.75
N LEU A 58 12.58 -14.51 0.49
CA LEU A 58 13.58 -15.44 1.03
C LEU A 58 13.51 -16.83 0.39
N ARG A 59 12.32 -17.30 0.01
CA ARG A 59 12.11 -18.66 -0.52
C ARG A 59 12.19 -18.76 -2.04
N LEU A 60 11.63 -17.79 -2.75
CA LEU A 60 11.42 -17.82 -4.20
C LEU A 60 12.29 -16.80 -4.95
N GLY A 61 13.03 -15.98 -4.22
CA GLY A 61 13.84 -14.92 -4.79
C GLY A 61 13.02 -13.72 -5.24
N ARG A 62 13.57 -12.97 -6.20
CA ARG A 62 13.10 -11.63 -6.57
C ARG A 62 12.16 -11.65 -7.77
N GLY A 63 11.23 -10.70 -7.79
CA GLY A 63 10.41 -10.41 -8.96
C GLY A 63 9.35 -11.48 -9.22
N THR A 64 8.91 -12.17 -8.18
CA THR A 64 7.89 -13.20 -8.36
C THR A 64 6.54 -12.56 -8.66
N SER A 65 5.67 -13.29 -9.35
CA SER A 65 4.28 -12.87 -9.57
C SER A 65 3.51 -12.74 -8.25
N LEU A 66 3.85 -13.54 -7.24
CA LEU A 66 3.25 -13.46 -5.90
C LEU A 66 3.52 -12.11 -5.22
N GLU A 67 4.72 -11.56 -5.34
CA GLU A 67 5.01 -10.22 -4.81
C GLU A 67 4.18 -9.15 -5.50
N ARG A 68 4.06 -9.24 -6.82
CA ARG A 68 3.27 -8.30 -7.62
C ARG A 68 1.79 -8.37 -7.26
N VAL A 69 1.24 -9.57 -7.11
CA VAL A 69 -0.14 -9.80 -6.69
C VAL A 69 -0.36 -9.29 -5.28
N GLY A 70 0.55 -9.57 -4.34
CA GLY A 70 0.46 -9.06 -2.97
C GLY A 70 0.40 -7.53 -2.92
N LEU A 71 1.27 -6.85 -3.67
CA LEU A 71 1.29 -5.38 -3.75
C LEU A 71 0.08 -4.80 -4.49
N ALA A 72 -0.47 -5.51 -5.48
CA ALA A 72 -1.71 -5.10 -6.13
C ALA A 72 -2.91 -5.26 -5.19
N THR A 73 -2.99 -6.36 -4.45
CA THR A 73 -4.01 -6.57 -3.42
C THR A 73 -3.93 -5.49 -2.34
N PHE A 74 -2.71 -5.11 -1.94
CA PHE A 74 -2.50 -3.98 -1.03
C PHE A 74 -3.11 -2.69 -1.57
N LEU A 75 -2.72 -2.25 -2.77
CA LEU A 75 -3.26 -1.02 -3.38
C LEU A 75 -4.78 -1.09 -3.58
N PHE A 76 -5.31 -2.26 -3.94
CA PHE A 76 -6.74 -2.44 -4.16
C PHE A 76 -7.53 -2.29 -2.85
N LEU A 77 -7.03 -2.82 -1.74
CA LEU A 77 -7.76 -2.86 -0.47
C LEU A 77 -7.56 -1.61 0.40
N MET A 78 -6.54 -0.79 0.16
CA MET A 78 -6.27 0.40 0.99
C MET A 78 -7.46 1.36 1.11
N PRO A 79 -8.14 1.79 0.01
CA PRO A 79 -9.29 2.69 0.13
C PRO A 79 -10.50 2.05 0.84
N THR A 80 -10.58 0.71 0.88
CA THR A 80 -11.66 0.01 1.59
C THR A 80 -11.63 0.30 3.09
N VAL A 81 -10.46 0.64 3.65
CA VAL A 81 -10.32 1.01 5.07
C VAL A 81 -11.07 2.31 5.37
N TYR A 82 -11.05 3.27 4.44
CA TYR A 82 -11.79 4.53 4.57
C TYR A 82 -13.29 4.31 4.52
N ILE A 83 -13.76 3.47 3.59
CA ILE A 83 -15.18 3.08 3.51
C ILE A 83 -15.60 2.37 4.81
N ALA A 84 -14.78 1.45 5.33
CA ALA A 84 -15.07 0.74 6.56
C ALA A 84 -15.09 1.67 7.78
N ALA A 85 -14.17 2.64 7.85
CA ALA A 85 -14.15 3.67 8.90
C ALA A 85 -15.39 4.56 8.81
N TRP A 86 -15.77 5.00 7.60
CA TRP A 86 -16.99 5.76 7.35
C TRP A 86 -18.25 5.01 7.81
N LEU A 87 -18.37 3.72 7.47
CA LEU A 87 -19.51 2.88 7.85
C LEU A 87 -19.65 2.72 9.37
N ARG A 88 -18.53 2.77 10.08
CA ARG A 88 -18.47 2.56 11.52
C ARG A 88 -18.71 3.84 12.30
N GLU A 89 -18.02 4.91 11.96
CA GLU A 89 -18.03 6.17 12.72
C GLU A 89 -19.16 7.12 12.25
N GLY A 90 -19.71 6.89 11.05
CA GLY A 90 -20.86 7.65 10.52
C GLY A 90 -20.47 9.01 9.93
N GLY A 91 -19.80 9.02 8.77
CA GLY A 91 -19.43 10.25 8.07
C GLY A 91 -20.55 10.84 7.20
N GLU A 92 -20.32 12.04 6.67
CA GLU A 92 -21.25 12.67 5.72
C GLU A 92 -21.31 11.89 4.40
N LEU A 93 -22.46 11.91 3.72
CA LEU A 93 -22.67 11.14 2.49
C LEU A 93 -21.76 11.58 1.33
N GLU A 94 -21.34 12.84 1.31
CA GLU A 94 -20.40 13.36 0.31
C GLU A 94 -19.05 12.62 0.37
N TRP A 95 -18.54 12.37 1.58
CA TRP A 95 -17.32 11.60 1.79
C TRP A 95 -17.44 10.16 1.29
N LEU A 96 -18.60 9.52 1.43
CA LEU A 96 -18.78 8.17 0.89
C LEU A 96 -18.57 8.12 -0.63
N TRP A 97 -19.07 9.11 -1.37
CA TRP A 97 -18.85 9.17 -2.81
C TRP A 97 -17.39 9.40 -3.18
N ILE A 98 -16.69 10.21 -2.39
CA ILE A 98 -15.25 10.41 -2.51
C ILE A 98 -14.54 9.06 -2.30
N GLU A 99 -14.83 8.33 -1.22
CA GLU A 99 -14.20 7.03 -0.96
C GLU A 99 -14.45 5.99 -2.06
N LEU A 100 -15.67 5.94 -2.59
CA LEU A 100 -16.01 5.04 -3.69
C LEU A 100 -15.27 5.42 -4.98
N ALA A 101 -15.08 6.72 -5.25
CA ALA A 101 -14.28 7.19 -6.36
C ALA A 101 -12.79 6.84 -6.18
N GLY A 102 -12.23 7.05 -4.99
CA GLY A 102 -10.87 6.65 -4.64
C GLY A 102 -10.66 5.15 -4.82
N GLN A 103 -11.58 4.34 -4.29
CA GLN A 103 -11.59 2.88 -4.44
C GLN A 103 -11.60 2.45 -5.92
N ALA A 104 -12.38 3.12 -6.77
CA ALA A 104 -12.41 2.83 -8.20
C ALA A 104 -11.08 3.21 -8.88
N VAL A 105 -10.51 4.37 -8.57
CA VAL A 105 -9.26 4.86 -9.16
C VAL A 105 -8.08 3.97 -8.76
N PHE A 106 -7.87 3.74 -7.46
CA PHE A 106 -6.76 2.91 -6.97
C PHE A 106 -6.98 1.42 -7.26
N GLY A 107 -8.23 0.95 -7.23
CA GLY A 107 -8.57 -0.40 -7.66
C GLY A 107 -8.25 -0.63 -9.15
N ALA A 108 -8.57 0.33 -10.01
CA ALA A 108 -8.20 0.26 -11.43
C ALA A 108 -6.67 0.31 -11.63
N ALA A 109 -5.97 1.16 -10.89
CA ALA A 109 -4.51 1.23 -10.91
C ALA A 109 -3.86 -0.07 -10.42
N ALA A 110 -4.41 -0.71 -9.39
CA ALA A 110 -3.97 -2.00 -8.89
C ALA A 110 -4.13 -3.11 -9.94
N ILE A 111 -5.33 -3.23 -10.53
CA ILE A 111 -5.61 -4.25 -11.56
C ILE A 111 -4.72 -4.02 -12.78
N TYR A 112 -4.72 -2.81 -13.34
CA TYR A 112 -3.87 -2.47 -14.49
C TYR A 112 -2.38 -2.66 -14.17
N GLY A 113 -1.98 -2.30 -12.96
CA GLY A 113 -0.64 -2.47 -12.43
C GLY A 113 -0.21 -3.93 -12.34
N ALA A 114 -1.12 -4.81 -11.93
CA ALA A 114 -0.91 -6.25 -11.83
C ALA A 114 -0.87 -6.96 -13.19
N VAL A 115 -1.66 -6.50 -14.17
CA VAL A 115 -1.80 -7.21 -15.45
C VAL A 115 -0.94 -6.63 -16.57
N ARG A 116 -0.72 -5.31 -16.60
CA ARG A 116 -0.19 -4.61 -17.78
C ARG A 116 1.07 -3.82 -17.49
N SER A 117 1.11 -3.05 -16.40
CA SER A 117 2.22 -2.13 -16.14
C SER A 117 2.63 -2.11 -14.67
N PRO A 118 3.68 -2.83 -14.27
CA PRO A 118 4.14 -2.81 -12.88
C PRO A 118 4.56 -1.42 -12.39
N ARG A 119 4.89 -0.49 -13.29
CA ARG A 119 5.15 0.91 -12.95
C ARG A 119 3.91 1.62 -12.43
N VAL A 120 2.75 1.37 -13.04
CA VAL A 120 1.48 1.93 -12.57
C VAL A 120 1.15 1.40 -11.19
N LEU A 121 1.48 0.13 -10.89
CA LEU A 121 1.32 -0.39 -9.53
C LEU A 121 2.18 0.38 -8.52
N ALA A 122 3.47 0.51 -8.79
CA ALA A 122 4.40 1.20 -7.88
C ALA A 122 4.03 2.68 -7.67
N LEU A 123 3.72 3.40 -8.75
CA LEU A 123 3.30 4.79 -8.69
C LEU A 123 1.92 4.95 -8.06
N GLY A 124 1.00 4.00 -8.29
CA GLY A 124 -0.33 4.00 -7.69
C GLY A 124 -0.28 3.87 -6.18
N ILE A 125 0.59 2.99 -5.65
CA ILE A 125 0.84 2.88 -4.21
C ILE A 125 1.38 4.20 -3.65
N ALA A 126 2.43 4.77 -4.24
CA ALA A 126 2.97 6.04 -3.75
C ALA A 126 1.97 7.21 -3.87
N ALA A 127 1.16 7.24 -4.93
CA ALA A 127 0.15 8.26 -5.15
C ALA A 127 -1.03 8.14 -4.17
N HIS A 128 -1.37 6.93 -3.72
CA HIS A 128 -2.36 6.75 -2.66
C HIS A 128 -1.89 7.49 -1.39
N GLY A 129 -0.70 7.19 -0.89
CA GLY A 129 -0.10 7.93 0.22
C GLY A 129 -0.06 9.44 0.02
N VAL A 130 0.55 9.88 -1.08
CA VAL A 130 0.84 11.30 -1.32
C VAL A 130 -0.41 12.12 -1.59
N LEU A 131 -1.41 11.57 -2.29
CA LEU A 131 -2.59 12.33 -2.71
C LEU A 131 -3.81 12.03 -1.85
N TRP A 132 -4.04 10.76 -1.53
CA TRP A 132 -5.22 10.32 -0.78
C TRP A 132 -5.04 10.56 0.70
N ASP A 133 -4.00 9.99 1.31
CA ASP A 133 -3.84 10.03 2.77
C ASP A 133 -3.53 11.45 3.25
N THR A 134 -2.68 12.19 2.54
CA THR A 134 -2.40 13.60 2.90
C THR A 134 -3.65 14.48 2.81
N TRP A 135 -4.56 14.19 1.88
CA TRP A 135 -5.81 14.93 1.76
C TRP A 135 -6.78 14.58 2.87
N HIS A 136 -6.80 13.33 3.36
CA HIS A 136 -7.65 12.94 4.48
C HIS A 136 -7.20 13.53 5.82
N HIS A 137 -5.90 13.74 5.98
CA HIS A 137 -5.32 14.31 7.19
C HIS A 137 -5.91 15.69 7.50
N GLY A 138 -6.59 15.79 8.66
CA GLY A 138 -7.25 17.00 9.15
C GLY A 138 -8.55 17.38 8.43
N ASN A 139 -9.01 16.62 7.44
CA ASN A 139 -10.19 16.97 6.63
C ASN A 139 -11.42 16.08 6.87
N THR A 140 -11.27 14.97 7.61
CA THR A 140 -12.39 14.03 7.86
C THR A 140 -12.62 13.78 9.34
N SER A 141 -13.87 13.49 9.71
CA SER A 141 -14.26 13.16 11.09
C SER A 141 -14.21 11.66 11.40
N PHE A 142 -14.24 10.81 10.37
CA PHE A 142 -14.32 9.35 10.51
C PHE A 142 -12.96 8.65 10.37
N MET A 143 -11.96 9.32 9.79
CA MET A 143 -10.60 8.78 9.68
C MET A 143 -9.67 9.52 10.64
N PRO A 144 -9.00 8.83 11.57
CA PRO A 144 -8.04 9.48 12.43
C PRO A 144 -6.75 9.88 11.69
N ASP A 145 -6.23 11.06 12.03
CA ASP A 145 -5.01 11.64 11.43
C ASP A 145 -3.76 10.77 11.56
N TRP A 146 -3.66 9.99 12.65
CA TRP A 146 -2.55 9.07 12.84
C TRP A 146 -2.54 7.99 11.75
N TYR A 147 -3.73 7.54 11.30
CA TYR A 147 -3.83 6.51 10.28
C TYR A 147 -3.43 7.05 8.92
N ALA A 148 -3.93 8.22 8.53
CA ALA A 148 -3.51 8.91 7.31
C ALA A 148 -1.98 9.09 7.28
N THR A 149 -1.39 9.50 8.41
CA THR A 149 0.06 9.64 8.54
C THR A 149 0.80 8.31 8.41
N ALA A 150 0.33 7.27 9.10
CA ALA A 150 0.93 5.94 9.05
C ALA A 150 0.86 5.35 7.62
N CYS A 151 -0.30 5.48 6.97
CA CYS A 151 -0.56 4.99 5.62
C CYS A 151 0.34 5.68 4.58
N LEU A 152 0.49 7.00 4.65
CA LEU A 152 1.44 7.75 3.83
C LEU A 152 2.87 7.19 3.93
N VAL A 153 3.37 6.98 5.16
CA VAL A 153 4.73 6.46 5.38
C VAL A 153 4.89 5.06 4.78
N VAL A 154 3.91 4.18 5.03
CA VAL A 154 3.88 2.82 4.49
C VAL A 154 3.86 2.85 2.96
N ASP A 155 2.97 3.61 2.35
CA ASP A 155 2.80 3.72 0.89
C ASP A 155 4.06 4.22 0.18
N LEU A 156 4.75 5.19 0.76
CA LEU A 156 6.01 5.65 0.18
C LEU A 156 7.07 4.54 0.18
N GLY A 157 7.18 3.77 1.26
CA GLY A 157 8.12 2.65 1.34
C GLY A 157 7.73 1.48 0.44
N TRP A 158 6.45 1.14 0.40
CA TRP A 158 5.89 0.05 -0.39
C TRP A 158 5.92 0.36 -1.88
N GLY A 159 5.59 1.60 -2.27
CA GLY A 159 5.70 2.09 -3.63
C GLY A 159 7.15 2.11 -4.11
N PHE A 160 8.09 2.56 -3.27
CA PHE A 160 9.53 2.49 -3.59
C PHE A 160 10.00 1.04 -3.79
N TYR A 161 9.64 0.14 -2.88
CA TYR A 161 9.95 -1.28 -3.03
C TYR A 161 9.38 -1.86 -4.31
N ALA A 162 8.09 -1.63 -4.60
CA ALA A 162 7.45 -2.06 -5.84
C ALA A 162 8.20 -1.52 -7.07
N PHE A 163 8.64 -0.26 -7.01
CA PHE A 163 9.39 0.38 -8.09
C PHE A 163 10.73 -0.32 -8.36
N THR A 164 11.47 -0.71 -7.31
CA THR A 164 12.73 -1.48 -7.47
C THR A 164 12.53 -2.86 -8.10
N GLN A 165 11.29 -3.38 -8.09
CA GLN A 165 10.96 -4.70 -8.62
C GLN A 165 10.45 -4.69 -10.07
N VAL A 166 10.19 -3.50 -10.64
CA VAL A 166 9.63 -3.34 -11.98
C VAL A 166 10.46 -4.03 -13.06
N ALA A 167 11.79 -3.89 -13.02
CA ALA A 167 12.66 -4.48 -14.04
C ALA A 167 12.58 -6.00 -14.06
N GLU A 168 12.62 -6.62 -12.87
CA GLU A 168 12.53 -8.06 -12.69
C GLU A 168 11.17 -8.63 -13.13
N TRP A 169 10.07 -7.94 -12.81
CA TRP A 169 8.74 -8.35 -13.26
C TRP A 169 8.59 -8.30 -14.79
N ASN A 170 9.16 -7.29 -15.43
CA ASN A 170 9.13 -7.18 -16.89
C ASN A 170 9.97 -8.30 -17.54
N ALA A 171 11.19 -8.54 -17.05
CA ALA A 171 12.06 -9.60 -17.57
C ALA A 171 11.37 -10.97 -17.55
N ARG A 172 10.82 -11.36 -16.39
CA ARG A 172 10.12 -12.65 -16.23
C ARG A 172 8.85 -12.78 -17.06
N SER A 173 8.15 -11.67 -17.35
CA SER A 173 6.97 -11.70 -18.22
C SER A 173 7.35 -11.95 -19.69
N SER A 174 8.55 -11.57 -20.10
CA SER A 174 9.07 -11.84 -21.44
C SER A 174 9.51 -13.30 -21.61
N ASP A 175 9.97 -13.96 -20.55
CA ASP A 175 10.38 -15.37 -20.59
C ASP A 175 9.20 -16.36 -20.67
N SER A 176 7.98 -15.90 -20.37
CA SER A 176 6.75 -16.72 -20.38
C SER A 176 5.98 -16.73 -21.72
N VAL A 177 6.51 -16.07 -22.75
CA VAL A 177 5.94 -15.98 -24.10
C VAL A 177 6.79 -16.81 -25.07
#